data_AF-A0A1H0E0V5-F1
#
_entry.id   AF-A0A1H0E0V5-F1
#
_cell.length_a   1.000
_cell.length_b   1.000
_cell.length_c   1.000
_cell.angle_alpha   90.00
_cell.angle_beta   90.00
_cell.angle_gamma   90.00
#
_symmetry.space_group_name_H-M   'P 1'
#
loop_
_entity.id
_entity.type
_entity.pdbx_description
1 polymer ?
#
loop_
_entity_poly.entity_id
_entity_poly.type
_entity_poly.pdbx_seq_one_letter_code
_entity_poly.pdbx_strand_id
1 'polypeptide(L)'
;MNWLFNFYLAIDPYLIFFFRLIKIPILGFYLGNFVLAFVATLIGETTMVIIYRANKSYFDSLNREMLDNHSLSIRAIMVKSKKHFKAANTLANEAFGKAFFASLALFASSLWPVPFALGWLGFRFSGIDFPLPFINFNVGYSSVFIPIYILSRMLFGKIKPYFSFFKIGEDVKEEKEFLSWSDLHKK
;
A
#
# COMPACT_ATOMS: atom_id res chain seq x y z
N MET A 1 -24.86 3.83 20.11
CA MET A 1 -24.01 2.78 19.52
C MET A 1 -24.68 2.08 18.32
N ASN A 2 -25.49 2.79 17.50
CA ASN A 2 -26.23 2.21 16.36
C ASN A 2 -25.78 2.72 14.99
N TRP A 3 -24.83 3.67 14.93
CA TRP A 3 -24.49 4.34 13.67
C TRP A 3 -23.73 3.43 12.69
N LEU A 4 -22.77 2.63 13.18
CA LEU A 4 -22.07 1.62 12.36
C LEU A 4 -23.02 0.54 11.84
N PHE A 5 -23.93 0.08 12.70
CA PHE A 5 -24.93 -0.92 12.32
C PHE A 5 -25.89 -0.37 11.25
N ASN A 6 -26.39 0.84 11.43
CA ASN A 6 -27.23 1.52 10.44
C ASN A 6 -26.48 1.77 9.13
N PHE A 7 -25.20 2.12 9.20
CA PHE A 7 -24.34 2.24 8.03
C PHE A 7 -24.22 0.92 7.28
N TYR A 8 -23.97 -0.19 7.99
CA TYR A 8 -23.91 -1.52 7.38
C TYR A 8 -25.24 -1.93 6.74
N LEU A 9 -26.37 -1.67 7.41
CA LEU A 9 -27.69 -1.93 6.83
C LEU A 9 -27.95 -1.10 5.56
N ALA A 10 -27.47 0.14 5.50
CA ALA A 10 -27.65 1.00 4.33
C ALA A 10 -26.83 0.53 3.12
N ILE A 11 -25.61 0.02 3.35
CA ILE A 11 -24.73 -0.45 2.27
C ILE A 11 -24.95 -1.93 1.90
N ASP A 12 -25.58 -2.72 2.78
CA ASP A 12 -25.76 -4.17 2.61
C ASP A 12 -26.38 -4.56 1.26
N PRO A 13 -27.46 -3.94 0.76
CA PRO A 13 -28.07 -4.32 -0.52
C PRO A 13 -27.11 -4.19 -1.71
N TYR A 14 -26.23 -3.19 -1.68
CA TYR A 14 -25.26 -2.93 -2.74
C TYR A 14 -24.09 -3.91 -2.68
N LEU A 15 -23.62 -4.24 -1.48
CA LEU A 15 -22.50 -5.16 -1.30
C LEU A 15 -22.92 -6.61 -1.52
N ILE A 16 -24.07 -7.04 -0.97
CA ILE A 16 -24.55 -8.43 -1.08
C ILE A 16 -24.89 -8.81 -2.52
N PHE A 17 -25.24 -7.84 -3.37
CA PHE A 17 -25.52 -8.05 -4.77
C PHE A 17 -24.39 -8.82 -5.47
N PHE A 18 -23.13 -8.43 -5.24
CA PHE A 18 -21.96 -9.09 -5.87
C PHE A 18 -21.76 -10.54 -5.41
N PHE A 19 -22.17 -10.87 -4.17
CA PHE A 19 -22.11 -12.23 -3.63
C PHE A 19 -23.19 -13.15 -4.19
N ARG A 20 -24.27 -12.57 -4.78
CA ARG A 20 -25.42 -13.31 -5.33
C ARG A 20 -25.41 -13.42 -6.85
N LEU A 21 -24.43 -12.82 -7.53
CA LEU A 21 -24.31 -12.87 -8.99
C LEU A 21 -24.19 -14.31 -9.52
N ILE A 22 -23.46 -15.15 -8.79
CA ILE A 22 -23.26 -16.56 -9.17
C ILE A 22 -24.22 -17.43 -8.35
N LYS A 23 -24.96 -18.32 -9.04
CA LYS A 23 -25.92 -19.26 -8.41
C LYS A 23 -25.24 -20.27 -7.49
N ILE A 24 -23.97 -20.58 -7.75
CA ILE A 24 -23.13 -21.46 -6.92
C ILE A 24 -22.62 -20.65 -5.71
N PRO A 25 -23.03 -20.97 -4.46
CA PRO A 25 -22.77 -20.13 -3.28
C PRO A 25 -21.29 -19.89 -3.00
N ILE A 26 -20.45 -20.92 -3.15
CA ILE A 26 -19.00 -20.82 -2.88
C ILE A 26 -18.31 -19.87 -3.88
N LEU A 27 -18.65 -19.98 -5.18
CA LEU A 27 -18.10 -19.10 -6.21
C LEU A 27 -18.61 -17.66 -6.05
N GLY A 28 -19.89 -17.49 -5.68
CA GLY A 28 -20.44 -16.18 -5.34
C GLY A 28 -19.70 -15.52 -4.18
N PHE A 29 -19.33 -16.30 -3.16
CA PHE A 29 -18.53 -15.81 -2.03
C PHE A 29 -17.13 -15.35 -2.46
N TYR A 30 -16.41 -16.14 -3.25
CA TYR A 30 -15.09 -15.76 -3.75
C TYR A 30 -15.14 -14.51 -4.66
N LEU A 31 -16.12 -14.45 -5.56
CA LEU A 31 -16.32 -13.29 -6.43
C LEU A 31 -16.66 -12.04 -5.60
N GLY A 32 -17.60 -12.15 -4.66
CA GLY A 32 -18.00 -11.04 -3.79
C GLY A 32 -16.82 -10.51 -2.97
N ASN A 33 -16.01 -11.40 -2.39
CA ASN A 33 -14.78 -11.01 -1.70
C ASN A 33 -13.78 -10.32 -2.63
N PHE A 34 -13.61 -10.80 -3.86
CA PHE A 34 -12.73 -10.18 -4.84
C PHE A 34 -13.18 -8.76 -5.20
N VAL A 35 -14.47 -8.57 -5.48
CA VAL A 35 -15.03 -7.24 -5.78
C VAL A 35 -14.89 -6.31 -4.57
N LEU A 36 -15.25 -6.77 -3.37
CA LEU A 36 -15.13 -5.98 -2.16
C LEU A 36 -13.67 -5.57 -1.89
N ALA A 37 -12.73 -6.51 -2.03
CA ALA A 37 -11.31 -6.27 -1.91
C ALA A 37 -10.78 -5.27 -2.95
N PHE A 38 -11.27 -5.37 -4.20
CA PHE A 38 -10.91 -4.45 -5.27
C PHE A 38 -11.43 -3.03 -5.00
N VAL A 39 -12.68 -2.89 -4.54
CA VAL A 39 -13.24 -1.59 -4.14
C VAL A 39 -12.45 -1.00 -2.97
N ALA A 40 -12.14 -1.80 -1.94
CA ALA A 40 -11.32 -1.36 -0.81
C ALA A 40 -9.92 -0.89 -1.27
N THR A 41 -9.30 -1.62 -2.20
CA THR A 41 -8.02 -1.25 -2.80
C THR A 41 -8.11 0.07 -3.57
N LEU A 42 -9.16 0.24 -4.39
CA LEU A 42 -9.37 1.45 -5.17
C LEU A 42 -9.51 2.69 -4.26
N ILE A 43 -10.34 2.58 -3.21
CA ILE A 43 -10.55 3.66 -2.24
C ILE A 43 -9.25 3.96 -1.51
N GLY A 44 -8.54 2.94 -1.03
CA GLY A 44 -7.29 3.09 -0.31
C GLY A 44 -6.19 3.75 -1.13
N GLU A 45 -5.99 3.32 -2.37
CA GLU A 45 -5.02 3.92 -3.30
C GLU A 45 -5.40 5.37 -3.64
N THR A 46 -6.69 5.65 -3.82
CA THR A 46 -7.17 7.02 -4.06
C THR A 46 -6.88 7.92 -2.85
N THR A 47 -7.16 7.45 -1.63
CA THR A 47 -6.83 8.16 -0.39
C THR A 47 -5.33 8.45 -0.32
N MET A 48 -4.50 7.45 -0.60
CA MET A 48 -3.04 7.60 -0.59
C MET A 48 -2.56 8.65 -1.61
N VAL A 49 -3.10 8.65 -2.83
CA VAL A 49 -2.77 9.65 -3.85
C VAL A 49 -3.16 11.05 -3.39
N ILE A 50 -4.35 11.21 -2.82
CA ILE A 50 -4.83 12.51 -2.30
C ILE A 50 -3.90 13.02 -1.20
N ILE A 51 -3.56 12.18 -0.22
CA ILE A 51 -2.67 12.54 0.88
C ILE A 51 -1.28 12.93 0.37
N TYR A 52 -0.72 12.15 -0.57
CA TYR A 52 0.57 12.47 -1.18
C TYR A 52 0.51 13.83 -1.88
N ARG A 53 -0.50 14.07 -2.72
CA ARG A 53 -0.63 15.33 -3.47
C ARG A 53 -0.81 16.54 -2.57
N ALA A 54 -1.62 16.42 -1.52
CA ALA A 54 -1.81 17.48 -0.53
C ALA A 54 -0.50 17.85 0.19
N ASN A 55 0.41 16.90 0.33
CA ASN A 55 1.69 17.07 1.03
C ASN A 55 2.90 16.93 0.09
N LYS A 56 2.72 17.17 -1.21
CA LYS A 56 3.75 16.89 -2.24
C LYS A 56 5.08 17.56 -1.88
N SER A 57 5.03 18.84 -1.52
CA SER A 57 6.22 19.63 -1.14
C SER A 57 7.01 18.97 0.01
N TYR A 58 6.32 18.44 1.02
CA TYR A 58 6.94 17.76 2.15
C TYR A 58 7.61 16.45 1.71
N PHE A 59 6.90 15.58 0.99
CA PHE A 59 7.49 14.33 0.49
C PHE A 59 8.67 14.58 -0.45
N ASP A 60 8.58 15.59 -1.33
CA ASP A 60 9.66 15.94 -2.24
C ASP A 60 10.88 16.47 -1.48
N SER A 61 10.68 17.23 -0.39
CA SER A 61 11.79 17.69 0.46
C SER A 61 12.51 16.54 1.15
N LEU A 62 11.77 15.57 1.71
CA LEU A 62 12.34 14.37 2.32
C LEU A 62 13.13 13.53 1.32
N ASN A 63 12.59 13.34 0.12
CA ASN A 63 13.27 12.59 -0.93
C ASN A 63 14.54 13.32 -1.40
N ARG A 64 14.50 14.65 -1.57
CA ARG A 64 15.69 15.44 -1.92
C ARG A 64 16.76 15.34 -0.84
N GLU A 65 16.41 15.53 0.42
CA GLU A 65 17.34 15.44 1.56
C GLU A 65 17.97 14.04 1.66
N MET A 66 17.19 12.98 1.46
CA MET A 66 17.69 11.61 1.40
C MET A 66 18.71 11.42 0.27
N LEU A 67 18.39 11.87 -0.94
CA LEU A 67 19.29 11.75 -2.11
C LEU A 67 20.58 12.56 -1.92
N ASP A 68 20.47 13.79 -1.41
CA ASP A 68 21.62 14.67 -1.17
C ASP A 68 22.58 14.07 -0.15
N ASN A 69 22.05 13.63 0.99
CA ASN A 69 22.87 13.00 2.03
C ASN A 69 23.45 11.66 1.58
N HIS A 70 22.71 10.87 0.80
CA HIS A 70 23.24 9.65 0.20
C HIS A 70 24.45 9.95 -0.70
N SER A 71 24.33 10.92 -1.61
CA SER A 71 25.42 11.31 -2.51
C SER A 71 26.66 11.83 -1.75
N LEU A 72 26.46 12.58 -0.66
CA LEU A 72 27.53 13.05 0.23
C LEU A 72 28.25 11.89 0.92
N SER A 73 27.51 10.87 1.37
CA SER A 73 28.10 9.68 1.98
C SER A 73 29.01 8.93 1.00
N ILE A 74 28.58 8.77 -0.26
CA ILE A 74 29.37 8.13 -1.33
C ILE A 74 30.62 8.94 -1.65
N ARG A 75 30.50 10.27 -1.76
CA ARG A 75 31.65 11.17 -1.98
C ARG A 75 32.67 11.12 -0.85
N ALA A 76 32.23 11.04 0.40
CA ALA A 76 33.14 10.94 1.54
C ALA A 76 33.98 9.64 1.54
N ILE A 77 33.42 8.54 1.03
CA ILE A 77 34.15 7.28 0.81
C ILE A 77 35.21 7.46 -0.28
N MET A 78 34.89 8.15 -1.38
CA MET A 78 35.85 8.40 -2.47
C MET A 78 37.11 9.12 -1.99
N VAL A 79 36.98 10.03 -1.02
CA VAL A 79 38.09 10.78 -0.42
C VAL A 79 38.86 9.97 0.65
N LYS A 80 38.50 8.69 0.87
CA LYS A 80 39.12 7.75 1.85
C LYS A 80 39.21 8.31 3.28
N SER A 81 38.35 9.26 3.65
CA SER A 81 38.40 9.89 4.96
C SER A 81 37.38 9.29 5.92
N LYS A 82 37.84 8.44 6.84
CA LYS A 82 36.99 7.71 7.79
C LYS A 82 36.16 8.63 8.69
N LYS A 83 36.72 9.78 9.12
CA LYS A 83 36.02 10.76 9.98
C LYS A 83 34.86 11.43 9.24
N HIS A 84 35.10 11.91 8.02
CA HIS A 84 34.08 12.56 7.19
C HIS A 84 33.02 11.55 6.73
N PHE A 85 33.44 10.32 6.40
CA PHE A 85 32.51 9.25 6.07
C PHE A 85 31.55 8.94 7.20
N LYS A 86 32.04 8.76 8.44
CA LYS A 86 31.16 8.45 9.59
C LYS A 86 30.11 9.54 9.82
N ALA A 87 30.49 10.82 9.71
CA ALA A 87 29.57 11.94 9.86
C ALA A 87 28.53 11.98 8.72
N ALA A 88 28.97 11.87 7.47
CA ALA A 88 28.08 11.87 6.30
C ALA A 88 27.12 10.66 6.31
N ASN A 89 27.59 9.50 6.75
CA ASN A 89 26.79 8.29 6.83
C ASN A 89 25.70 8.38 7.91
N THR A 90 25.98 9.03 9.05
CA THR A 90 24.95 9.28 10.08
C THR A 90 23.83 10.16 9.52
N LEU A 91 24.17 11.25 8.81
CA LEU A 91 23.19 12.14 8.18
C LEU A 91 22.37 11.41 7.10
N ALA A 92 23.03 10.59 6.28
CA ALA A 92 22.36 9.77 5.26
C ALA A 92 21.35 8.79 5.88
N ASN A 93 21.72 8.10 6.97
CA ASN A 93 20.82 7.17 7.65
C ASN A 93 19.62 7.87 8.28
N GLU A 94 19.82 9.06 8.87
CA GLU A 94 18.71 9.83 9.44
C GLU A 94 17.72 10.28 8.37
N ALA A 95 18.22 10.82 7.26
CA ALA A 95 17.38 11.26 6.14
C ALA A 95 16.64 10.07 5.49
N PHE A 96 17.31 8.94 5.30
CA PHE A 96 16.70 7.70 4.85
C PHE A 96 15.57 7.25 5.78
N GLY A 97 15.82 7.25 7.10
CA GLY A 97 14.82 6.88 8.10
C GLY A 97 13.56 7.73 8.00
N LYS A 98 13.71 9.06 7.91
CA LYS A 98 12.59 10.00 7.74
C LYS A 98 11.78 9.71 6.47
N ALA A 99 12.45 9.55 5.32
CA ALA A 99 11.79 9.26 4.05
C ALA A 99 11.09 7.89 4.05
N PHE A 100 11.71 6.87 4.65
CA PHE A 100 11.16 5.53 4.79
C PHE A 100 9.89 5.51 5.65
N PHE A 101 9.94 6.09 6.85
CA PHE A 101 8.77 6.14 7.73
C PHE A 101 7.64 7.00 7.17
N ALA A 102 7.96 8.11 6.48
CA ALA A 102 6.95 8.90 5.78
C ALA A 102 6.26 8.08 4.69
N SER A 103 7.02 7.29 3.91
CA SER A 103 6.47 6.40 2.89
C SER A 103 5.64 5.26 3.48
N LEU A 104 6.06 4.69 4.62
CA LEU A 104 5.28 3.69 5.35
C LEU A 104 3.98 4.27 5.90
N ALA A 105 4.00 5.48 6.45
CA ALA A 105 2.81 6.16 6.94
C ALA A 105 1.82 6.42 5.79
N LEU A 106 2.34 6.87 4.64
CA LEU A 106 1.56 7.04 3.42
C LEU A 106 0.93 5.71 2.97
N PHE A 107 1.69 4.61 2.98
CA PHE A 107 1.15 3.28 2.69
C PHE A 107 0.08 2.88 3.72
N ALA A 108 0.31 3.06 5.02
CA ALA A 108 -0.64 2.72 6.07
C ALA A 108 -1.96 3.50 5.91
N SER A 109 -1.90 4.74 5.44
CA SER A 109 -3.09 5.57 5.18
C SER A 109 -4.06 4.93 4.17
N SER A 110 -3.56 4.09 3.25
CA SER A 110 -4.40 3.38 2.29
C SER A 110 -5.18 2.19 2.86
N LEU A 111 -4.81 1.70 4.05
CA LEU A 111 -5.36 0.47 4.62
C LEU A 111 -6.68 0.68 5.34
N TRP A 112 -7.09 1.93 5.57
CA TRP A 112 -8.29 2.25 6.34
C TRP A 112 -9.60 1.60 5.83
N PRO A 113 -9.83 1.31 4.53
CA PRO A 113 -11.08 0.68 4.10
C PRO A 113 -11.18 -0.81 4.49
N VAL A 114 -10.04 -1.47 4.72
CA VAL A 114 -9.94 -2.90 5.06
C VAL A 114 -10.72 -3.25 6.33
N PRO A 115 -10.56 -2.57 7.48
CA PRO A 115 -11.34 -2.87 8.68
C PRO A 115 -12.84 -2.66 8.49
N PHE A 116 -13.29 -1.72 7.65
CA PHE A 116 -14.72 -1.54 7.36
C PHE A 116 -15.26 -2.68 6.50
N ALA A 117 -14.50 -3.12 5.50
CA ALA A 117 -14.85 -4.28 4.68
C ALA A 117 -14.93 -5.56 5.52
N LEU A 118 -13.95 -5.80 6.41
CA LEU A 118 -13.96 -6.90 7.35
C LEU A 118 -15.12 -6.80 8.36
N GLY A 119 -15.43 -5.60 8.84
CA GLY A 119 -16.56 -5.35 9.73
C GLY A 119 -17.90 -5.69 9.08
N TRP A 120 -18.09 -5.30 7.82
CA TRP A 120 -19.29 -5.66 7.05
C TRP A 120 -19.36 -7.18 6.77
N LEU A 121 -18.24 -7.82 6.40
CA LEU A 121 -18.18 -9.27 6.26
C LEU A 121 -18.53 -9.99 7.57
N GLY A 122 -18.04 -9.47 8.70
CA GLY A 122 -18.40 -9.97 10.03
C GLY A 122 -19.89 -9.83 10.30
N PHE A 123 -20.49 -8.67 10.00
CA PHE A 123 -21.93 -8.47 10.14
C PHE A 123 -22.77 -9.48 9.33
N ARG A 124 -22.32 -9.88 8.14
CA ARG A 124 -23.09 -10.73 7.22
C ARG A 124 -22.79 -12.23 7.33
N PHE A 125 -21.54 -12.58 7.60
CA PHE A 125 -21.03 -13.95 7.55
C PHE A 125 -20.44 -14.43 8.88
N SER A 126 -20.69 -13.73 9.99
CA SER A 126 -20.32 -14.22 11.32
C SER A 126 -20.93 -15.60 11.59
N GLY A 127 -20.11 -16.55 12.03
CA GLY A 127 -20.56 -17.91 12.35
C GLY A 127 -20.77 -18.81 11.14
N ILE A 128 -20.39 -18.36 9.94
CA ILE A 128 -20.36 -19.20 8.74
C ILE A 128 -18.92 -19.56 8.44
N ASP A 129 -18.66 -20.86 8.41
CA ASP A 129 -17.38 -21.41 8.00
C ASP A 129 -17.40 -21.77 6.52
N PHE A 130 -16.31 -21.47 5.82
CA PHE A 130 -16.16 -21.75 4.39
C PHE A 130 -15.08 -22.82 4.18
N PRO A 131 -15.36 -23.87 3.38
CA PRO A 131 -14.35 -24.84 3.02
C PRO A 131 -13.35 -24.20 2.05
N LEU A 132 -12.05 -24.33 2.34
CA LEU A 132 -11.04 -23.91 1.38
C LEU A 132 -11.03 -24.84 0.16
N PRO A 133 -10.89 -24.31 -1.07
CA PRO A 133 -10.63 -25.14 -2.22
C PRO A 133 -9.29 -25.85 -2.01
N PHE A 134 -9.25 -27.15 -2.31
CA PHE A 134 -8.07 -28.02 -2.25
C PHE A 134 -7.57 -28.42 -0.85
N ILE A 135 -8.16 -27.90 0.23
CA ILE A 135 -7.77 -28.22 1.61
C ILE A 135 -9.04 -28.48 2.43
N ASN A 136 -9.15 -29.64 3.10
CA ASN A 136 -10.29 -29.99 3.97
C ASN A 136 -10.27 -29.23 5.32
N PHE A 137 -9.98 -27.94 5.29
CA PHE A 137 -10.04 -27.05 6.44
C PHE A 137 -11.11 -25.98 6.21
N ASN A 138 -11.91 -25.77 7.25
CA ASN A 138 -12.89 -24.71 7.32
C ASN A 138 -12.24 -23.45 7.88
N VAL A 139 -12.48 -22.32 7.21
CA VAL A 139 -11.93 -21.03 7.63
C VAL A 139 -13.02 -19.96 7.67
N GLY A 140 -12.84 -19.00 8.58
CA GLY A 140 -13.69 -17.83 8.65
C GLY A 140 -13.46 -16.88 7.47
N TYR A 141 -14.40 -15.95 7.28
CA TYR A 141 -14.37 -14.97 6.19
C TYR A 141 -13.07 -14.16 6.11
N SER A 142 -12.45 -13.80 7.25
CA SER A 142 -11.21 -13.02 7.29
C SER A 142 -10.04 -13.72 6.62
N SER A 143 -9.93 -15.04 6.78
CA SER A 143 -8.86 -15.86 6.20
C SER A 143 -8.96 -15.94 4.68
N VAL A 144 -10.15 -15.75 4.12
CA VAL A 144 -10.38 -15.68 2.67
C VAL A 144 -10.18 -14.26 2.14
N PHE A 145 -10.72 -13.27 2.85
CA PHE A 145 -10.65 -11.87 2.43
C PHE A 145 -9.23 -11.31 2.39
N ILE A 146 -8.39 -11.58 3.40
CA ILE A 146 -7.04 -10.99 3.49
C ILE A 146 -6.16 -11.41 2.30
N PRO A 147 -6.02 -12.70 1.94
CA PRO A 147 -5.25 -13.09 0.77
C PRO A 147 -5.81 -12.50 -0.53
N ILE A 148 -7.14 -12.49 -0.70
CA ILE A 148 -7.78 -11.91 -1.88
C ILE A 148 -7.51 -10.40 -1.97
N TYR A 149 -7.51 -9.69 -0.84
CA TYR A 149 -7.14 -8.29 -0.76
C TYR A 149 -5.69 -8.04 -1.18
N ILE A 150 -4.75 -8.84 -0.69
CA ILE A 150 -3.35 -8.76 -1.09
C ILE A 150 -3.21 -8.98 -2.60
N LEU A 151 -3.86 -10.01 -3.15
CA LEU A 151 -3.85 -10.29 -4.58
C LEU A 151 -4.46 -9.15 -5.39
N SER A 152 -5.62 -8.63 -4.97
CA SER A 152 -6.29 -7.50 -5.60
C SER A 152 -5.38 -6.26 -5.64
N ARG A 153 -4.66 -6.01 -4.54
CA ARG A 153 -3.68 -4.94 -4.45
C ARG A 153 -2.47 -5.12 -5.37
N MET A 154 -1.95 -6.34 -5.47
CA MET A 154 -0.87 -6.65 -6.41
C MET A 154 -1.31 -6.48 -7.86
N LEU A 155 -2.53 -6.91 -8.21
CA LEU A 155 -3.12 -6.71 -9.53
C LEU A 155 -3.29 -5.22 -9.83
N PHE A 156 -3.85 -4.46 -8.88
CA PHE A 156 -4.03 -3.02 -9.02
C PHE A 156 -2.68 -2.32 -9.18
N GLY A 157 -1.63 -2.72 -8.45
CA GLY A 157 -0.28 -2.19 -8.61
C GLY A 157 0.30 -2.35 -10.01
N LYS A 158 -0.09 -3.40 -10.76
CA LYS A 158 0.30 -3.60 -12.17
C LYS A 158 -0.53 -2.76 -13.13
N ILE A 159 -1.77 -2.44 -12.77
CA ILE A 159 -2.72 -1.66 -13.58
C ILE A 159 -2.52 -0.14 -13.37
N LYS A 160 -2.12 0.25 -12.16
CA LYS A 160 -1.90 1.62 -11.72
C LYS A 160 -1.03 2.47 -12.67
N PRO A 161 0.09 1.97 -13.24
CA PRO A 161 0.96 2.77 -14.11
C PRO A 161 0.27 3.27 -15.39
N TYR A 162 -0.78 2.58 -15.85
CA TYR A 162 -1.55 2.97 -17.03
C TYR A 162 -2.45 4.19 -16.77
N PHE A 163 -2.71 4.53 -15.51
CA PHE A 163 -3.58 5.65 -15.13
C PHE A 163 -2.75 6.82 -14.58
N SER A 164 -2.75 7.93 -15.33
CA SER A 164 -2.00 9.15 -14.96
C SER A 164 -2.35 9.67 -13.56
N PHE A 165 -3.61 9.53 -13.13
CA PHE A 165 -4.06 9.97 -11.80
C PHE A 165 -3.28 9.31 -10.65
N PHE A 166 -2.83 8.07 -10.82
CA PHE A 166 -2.21 7.30 -9.75
C PHE A 166 -0.68 7.39 -9.72
N LYS A 167 -0.07 8.15 -10.63
CA LYS A 167 1.38 8.39 -10.64
C LYS A 167 1.80 9.27 -9.45
N ILE A 168 2.79 8.82 -8.70
CA ILE A 168 3.35 9.45 -7.50
C ILE A 168 4.87 9.55 -7.70
N GLY A 169 5.44 10.74 -7.50
CA GLY A 169 6.90 10.92 -7.38
C GLY A 169 7.75 10.65 -8.63
N GLU A 170 7.19 10.74 -9.84
CA GLU A 170 7.98 10.63 -11.09
C GLU A 170 8.98 11.80 -11.24
N ASP A 171 8.60 13.03 -10.85
CA ASP A 171 9.42 14.25 -11.03
C ASP A 171 10.81 14.18 -10.35
N VAL A 172 10.93 13.52 -9.19
CA VAL A 172 12.19 13.52 -8.40
C VAL A 172 13.19 12.49 -8.90
N LYS A 173 12.74 11.44 -9.61
CA LYS A 173 13.61 10.39 -10.13
C LYS A 173 14.44 10.84 -11.34
N GLU A 174 13.97 11.83 -12.10
CA GLU A 174 14.63 12.28 -13.32
C GLU A 174 15.76 13.29 -13.06
N GLU A 175 15.75 14.00 -11.92
CA GLU A 175 16.61 15.18 -11.72
C GLU A 175 17.98 14.88 -11.07
N LYS A 176 18.17 13.73 -10.41
CA LYS A 176 19.45 13.37 -9.77
C LYS A 176 19.90 11.96 -10.13
N GLU A 177 20.93 11.88 -10.95
CA GLU A 177 21.68 10.66 -11.26
C GLU A 177 22.10 9.99 -9.94
N PHE A 178 21.55 8.80 -9.69
CA PHE A 178 21.79 8.05 -8.46
C PHE A 178 23.26 7.60 -8.46
N LEU A 179 24.14 8.33 -7.78
CA LEU A 179 25.54 7.94 -7.58
C LEU A 179 25.53 6.58 -6.89
N SER A 180 25.76 5.53 -7.67
CA SER A 180 25.69 4.16 -7.23
C SER A 180 27.06 3.73 -6.74
N TRP A 181 27.08 2.75 -5.84
CA TRP A 181 28.30 2.08 -5.41
C TRP A 181 29.12 1.52 -6.58
N SER A 182 28.48 1.22 -7.71
CA SER A 182 29.14 0.81 -8.96
C SER A 182 30.02 1.91 -9.59
N ASP A 183 29.69 3.18 -9.38
CA ASP A 183 30.46 4.30 -9.91
C ASP A 183 31.77 4.55 -9.14
N LEU A 184 31.92 3.94 -7.95
CA LEU A 184 33.19 3.94 -7.22
C LEU A 184 34.30 3.15 -7.91
N HIS A 185 33.94 2.21 -8.80
CA HIS A 185 34.87 1.33 -9.51
C HIS A 185 35.15 1.78 -10.96
N LYS A 186 34.45 2.79 -11.47
CA LYS A 186 34.78 3.43 -12.75
C LYS A 186 35.97 4.39 -12.54
N LYS A 187 37.17 3.83 -12.50
CA LYS A 187 38.43 4.56 -12.65
C LYS A 187 39.23 3.95 -13.79
#